data_AF-A0A0D1WZH3-F1
#
_entry.id   AF-A0A0D1WZH3-F1
#
_cell.length_a   1.000
_cell.length_b   1.000
_cell.length_c   1.000
_cell.angle_alpha   90.00
_cell.angle_beta   90.00
_cell.angle_gamma   90.00
#
_symmetry.space_group_name_H-M   'P 1'
#
loop_
_entity.id
_entity.type
_entity.pdbx_description
1 polymer ?
#
loop_
_entity_poly.entity_id
_entity_poly.type
_entity_poly.pdbx_seq_one_letter_code
_entity_poly.pdbx_strand_id
1 'polypeptide(L)'
;MESLAEGCTLQSTFAVKVSAADLDDYDHDYLTRVRRDKAVGFVAKKSLDNVRYVIFGLGNSKYRHYNHFVDVVEQTLQDLGATRIGPVGKADASSGNSEEDFSQWKASIEGELQDALHLSKQRNRTTYKPSIIVREKTRPEPELFLGEPHKSRIDGAEPPQKNTDGTTTPCILPIIDARELKQPPMSVKYQSGDHLAVWPINPDSEVDRMLRVLGWENKQHACVSISSSGDSWSSARVEIPTPTTIDALFRYYLDVCGPVSRAVLAGLAEFVSDSKAKARLERLTANPQEFQAQVSQRCLTFAKALQDVADDHADGAGYYSISSSAPAQPRRLSITAAVMVDKSGADTFHGLTSNYLFATARSFNNNSMGVSSLRYSLNGPRNCLAGGRVFARLRRSTFKLPLNPSTPVIMVGTGTAVAPFRGFVQERVISKEHGVAVGKMILVLGFRKRGEDYLYEHDWRQAQHVMGHDQLKLYVAFSRQNPDRKEYVQQCLAQQAGEVFELLDGDYNSVMYICGSIQMARDVEETLLTSYAAWKNVDRTAAQQWLDMIRRRRRL
;
A
#
# COMPACT_ATOMS: atom_id res chain seq x y z
N MET A 1 22.94 -21.15 0.36
CA MET A 1 23.54 -21.85 1.52
C MET A 1 24.33 -23.03 0.96
N GLU A 2 25.42 -23.43 1.62
CA GLU A 2 26.14 -24.73 1.49
C GLU A 2 26.13 -25.40 0.08
N SER A 3 27.23 -25.51 -0.67
CA SER A 3 28.61 -25.76 -0.22
C SER A 3 29.68 -25.18 -1.14
N LEU A 4 30.69 -24.51 -0.55
CA LEU A 4 32.03 -24.33 -1.14
C LEU A 4 33.03 -24.41 0.01
N ALA A 5 33.63 -25.60 0.19
CA ALA A 5 34.56 -25.89 1.27
C ALA A 5 35.81 -26.59 0.72
N GLU A 6 36.71 -25.81 0.12
CA GLU A 6 38.16 -26.08 0.09
C GLU A 6 38.88 -24.79 -0.36
N GLY A 7 39.88 -24.35 0.42
CA GLY A 7 40.87 -23.33 0.00
C GLY A 7 40.67 -21.86 0.39
N CYS A 8 39.45 -21.35 0.60
CA CYS A 8 39.23 -19.91 0.86
C CYS A 8 38.58 -19.58 2.22
N THR A 9 39.14 -18.58 2.91
CA THR A 9 38.50 -17.92 4.07
C THR A 9 37.22 -17.20 3.62
N LEU A 10 36.08 -17.58 4.23
CA LEU A 10 34.74 -17.14 3.84
C LEU A 10 34.42 -15.68 4.23
N GLN A 11 35.06 -14.71 3.57
CA GLN A 11 34.61 -13.31 3.55
C GLN A 11 33.22 -13.22 2.93
N SER A 12 32.20 -13.23 3.78
CA SER A 12 30.82 -13.42 3.38
C SER A 12 30.17 -12.09 3.02
N THR A 13 29.88 -11.90 1.73
CA THR A 13 29.28 -10.67 1.21
C THR A 13 27.76 -10.85 1.01
N PHE A 14 26.96 -9.94 1.55
CA PHE A 14 25.49 -9.99 1.48
C PHE A 14 24.87 -8.67 1.01
N ALA A 15 23.68 -8.74 0.39
CA ALA A 15 22.89 -7.57 0.04
C ALA A 15 21.76 -7.35 1.06
N VAL A 16 21.70 -6.15 1.64
CA VAL A 16 20.70 -5.76 2.64
C VAL A 16 19.65 -4.87 1.96
N LYS A 17 18.50 -5.44 1.60
CA LYS A 17 17.36 -4.68 1.08
C LYS A 17 16.47 -4.25 2.25
N VAL A 18 16.26 -2.95 2.40
CA VAL A 18 15.44 -2.34 3.44
C VAL A 18 14.19 -1.73 2.81
N SER A 19 13.01 -2.06 3.34
CA SER A 19 11.72 -1.52 2.87
C SER A 19 10.94 -0.91 4.03
N ALA A 20 10.55 0.36 3.91
CA ALA A 20 9.81 1.09 4.95
C ALA A 20 8.29 0.79 4.98
N ALA A 21 7.78 -0.05 4.08
CA ALA A 21 6.33 -0.23 3.82
C ALA A 21 5.49 -0.70 5.03
N ASP A 22 6.09 -1.36 6.02
CA ASP A 22 5.44 -1.74 7.30
C ASP A 22 6.07 -1.02 8.51
N LEU A 23 6.89 0.02 8.29
CA LEU A 23 7.71 0.69 9.32
C LEU A 23 7.48 2.20 9.43
N ASP A 24 6.95 2.88 8.40
CA ASP A 24 6.53 4.29 8.53
C ASP A 24 5.32 4.47 9.50
N ASP A 25 4.59 3.38 9.82
CA ASP A 25 3.54 3.30 10.86
C ASP A 25 4.12 3.30 12.30
N TYR A 26 5.45 3.22 12.47
CA TYR A 26 6.10 2.99 13.76
C TYR A 26 6.93 4.18 14.25
N ASP A 27 6.58 4.65 15.45
CA ASP A 27 7.26 5.72 16.20
C ASP A 27 8.79 5.53 16.29
N HIS A 28 9.52 6.63 16.45
CA HIS A 28 10.94 6.65 16.80
C HIS A 28 11.23 5.77 18.03
N ASP A 29 10.28 5.69 18.97
CA ASP A 29 10.36 4.83 20.14
C ASP A 29 10.19 3.32 19.82
N TYR A 30 9.58 2.95 18.69
CA TYR A 30 9.69 1.57 18.16
C TYR A 30 11.05 1.33 17.51
N LEU A 31 11.58 2.27 16.73
CA LEU A 31 12.91 2.13 16.12
C LEU A 31 14.07 2.11 17.13
N THR A 32 13.86 2.56 18.38
CA THR A 32 14.78 2.35 19.51
C THR A 32 14.43 1.13 20.39
N ARG A 33 13.16 0.74 20.51
CA ARG A 33 12.75 -0.56 21.13
C ARG A 33 13.13 -1.76 20.26
N VAL A 34 13.30 -1.55 18.96
CA VAL A 34 14.15 -2.32 18.07
C VAL A 34 15.59 -2.12 18.57
N ARG A 35 15.91 -2.85 19.64
CA ARG A 35 17.26 -2.88 20.23
C ARG A 35 18.27 -3.33 19.17
N ARG A 36 19.55 -3.00 19.38
CA ARG A 36 20.68 -3.57 18.62
C ARG A 36 20.56 -5.11 18.51
N ASP A 37 20.04 -5.78 19.54
CA ASP A 37 19.77 -7.24 19.59
C ASP A 37 18.58 -7.75 18.74
N LYS A 38 17.81 -6.87 18.06
CA LYS A 38 16.55 -7.22 17.38
C LYS A 38 16.29 -6.57 16.01
N ALA A 39 17.00 -5.51 15.63
CA ALA A 39 16.88 -4.90 14.28
C ALA A 39 17.20 -5.90 13.16
N VAL A 40 18.17 -6.76 13.45
CA VAL A 40 18.57 -7.93 12.67
C VAL A 40 18.60 -9.10 13.67
N GLY A 41 18.50 -10.35 13.22
CA GLY A 41 18.56 -11.54 14.09
C GLY A 41 19.92 -11.79 14.79
N PHE A 42 20.83 -10.82 14.76
CA PHE A 42 22.11 -10.87 15.46
C PHE A 42 21.90 -10.65 16.96
N VAL A 43 21.79 -11.74 17.71
CA VAL A 43 21.96 -11.73 19.16
C VAL A 43 23.35 -11.16 19.46
N ALA A 44 23.39 -9.94 20.01
CA ALA A 44 24.57 -9.09 20.08
C ALA A 44 25.66 -9.63 21.03
N LYS A 45 26.43 -10.61 20.54
CA LYS A 45 27.56 -11.26 21.23
C LYS A 45 28.75 -11.61 20.32
N LYS A 46 28.74 -11.20 19.05
CA LYS A 46 29.82 -11.47 18.08
C LYS A 46 30.03 -10.26 17.18
N SER A 47 31.29 -10.02 16.82
CA SER A 47 31.68 -9.03 15.81
C SER A 47 31.36 -9.52 14.39
N LEU A 48 31.26 -8.59 13.46
CA LEU A 48 31.00 -8.78 12.03
C LEU A 48 32.18 -8.34 11.14
N ASP A 49 33.40 -8.23 11.68
CA ASP A 49 34.63 -7.76 10.97
C ASP A 49 34.89 -8.41 9.60
N ASN A 50 34.42 -9.65 9.41
CA ASN A 50 34.59 -10.44 8.17
C ASN A 50 33.36 -10.40 7.24
N VAL A 51 32.35 -9.61 7.56
CA VAL A 51 31.13 -9.41 6.76
C VAL A 51 31.30 -8.20 5.86
N ARG A 52 30.93 -8.37 4.59
CA ARG A 52 30.83 -7.26 3.64
C ARG A 52 29.39 -7.08 3.19
N TYR A 53 28.96 -5.85 2.94
CA TYR A 53 27.57 -5.61 2.54
C TYR A 53 27.36 -4.43 1.58
N VAL A 54 26.28 -4.52 0.81
CA VAL A 54 25.66 -3.39 0.10
C VAL A 54 24.27 -3.16 0.71
N ILE A 55 23.80 -1.91 0.75
CA ILE A 55 22.51 -1.59 1.37
C ILE A 55 21.68 -0.59 0.55
N PHE A 56 20.37 -0.86 0.44
CA PHE A 56 19.40 -0.02 -0.25
C PHE A 56 18.13 0.16 0.56
N GLY A 57 17.74 1.42 0.78
CA GLY A 57 16.49 1.81 1.44
C GLY A 57 15.42 2.24 0.44
N LEU A 58 14.22 1.68 0.59
CA LEU A 58 12.98 2.19 -0.01
C LEU A 58 12.26 3.04 1.04
N GLY A 59 12.18 4.36 0.81
CA GLY A 59 11.51 5.32 1.68
C GLY A 59 10.72 6.37 0.89
N ASN A 60 10.13 7.33 1.61
CA ASN A 60 9.31 8.37 1.00
C ASN A 60 9.52 9.71 1.74
N SER A 61 10.05 10.73 1.04
CA SER A 61 10.48 12.01 1.61
C SER A 61 9.33 12.92 2.04
N LYS A 62 8.07 12.51 1.82
CA LYS A 62 6.87 13.13 2.42
C LYS A 62 6.65 12.69 3.87
N TYR A 63 7.20 11.55 4.32
CA TYR A 63 7.17 11.16 5.73
C TYR A 63 8.20 11.96 6.54
N ARG A 64 8.12 11.90 7.88
CA ARG A 64 9.08 12.59 8.78
C ARG A 64 10.45 11.92 8.78
N HIS A 65 10.48 10.60 8.79
CA HIS A 65 11.68 9.78 9.00
C HIS A 65 12.20 9.17 7.68
N TYR A 66 12.39 10.02 6.67
CA TYR A 66 12.79 9.61 5.31
C TYR A 66 14.00 8.65 5.32
N ASN A 67 13.76 7.39 4.91
CA ASN A 67 14.74 6.31 4.90
C ASN A 67 15.43 6.01 6.25
N HIS A 68 14.93 6.52 7.39
CA HIS A 68 15.62 6.43 8.68
C HIS A 68 15.95 4.99 9.12
N PHE A 69 15.12 4.01 8.77
CA PHE A 69 15.42 2.61 9.07
C PHE A 69 16.65 2.07 8.31
N VAL A 70 16.96 2.57 7.11
CA VAL A 70 18.22 2.20 6.42
C VAL A 70 19.42 2.80 7.14
N ASP A 71 19.30 4.02 7.70
CA ASP A 71 20.35 4.65 8.49
C ASP A 71 20.60 3.92 9.82
N VAL A 72 19.54 3.44 10.48
CA VAL A 72 19.65 2.61 11.70
C VAL A 72 20.33 1.27 11.40
N VAL A 73 19.99 0.61 10.28
CA VAL A 73 20.61 -0.66 9.89
C VAL A 73 22.07 -0.47 9.46
N GLU A 74 22.37 0.56 8.66
CA GLU A 74 23.73 0.97 8.30
C GLU A 74 24.59 1.19 9.56
N GLN A 75 24.15 2.08 10.47
CA GLN A 75 24.91 2.37 11.69
C GLN A 75 25.07 1.12 12.56
N THR A 76 24.06 0.25 12.65
CA THR A 76 24.16 -1.00 13.42
C THR A 76 25.17 -1.99 12.80
N LEU A 77 25.31 -2.02 11.47
CA LEU A 77 26.31 -2.85 10.79
C LEU A 77 27.72 -2.30 10.96
N GLN A 78 27.91 -0.98 10.87
CA GLN A 78 29.18 -0.30 11.15
C GLN A 78 29.61 -0.45 12.62
N ASP A 79 28.68 -0.26 13.57
CA ASP A 79 28.88 -0.46 15.02
C ASP A 79 29.36 -1.88 15.37
N LEU A 80 29.04 -2.86 14.51
CA LEU A 80 29.42 -4.26 14.65
C LEU A 80 30.64 -4.67 13.81
N GLY A 81 31.30 -3.72 13.13
CA GLY A 81 32.54 -3.96 12.35
C GLY A 81 32.34 -4.42 10.91
N ALA A 82 31.11 -4.52 10.40
CA ALA A 82 30.87 -4.95 9.02
C ALA A 82 31.33 -3.87 8.00
N THR A 83 31.99 -4.28 6.93
CA THR A 83 32.51 -3.36 5.90
C THR A 83 31.50 -3.13 4.78
N ARG A 84 31.12 -1.88 4.52
CA ARG A 84 30.24 -1.53 3.40
C ARG A 84 31.02 -1.44 2.08
N ILE A 85 30.43 -1.99 1.02
CA ILE A 85 30.77 -1.77 -0.39
C ILE A 85 29.70 -0.83 -0.96
N GLY A 86 30.08 0.18 -1.76
CA GLY A 86 29.12 1.10 -2.36
C GLY A 86 28.69 2.27 -1.47
N PRO A 87 28.08 3.31 -2.06
CA PRO A 87 27.21 4.24 -1.34
C PRO A 87 25.95 3.53 -0.80
N VAL A 88 25.39 4.05 0.29
CA VAL A 88 24.03 3.71 0.75
C VAL A 88 23.04 4.23 -0.29
N GLY A 89 22.23 3.33 -0.86
CA GLY A 89 21.16 3.74 -1.76
C GLY A 89 19.88 4.13 -1.01
N LYS A 90 19.21 5.19 -1.46
CA LYS A 90 17.95 5.68 -0.88
C LYS A 90 16.99 6.09 -1.99
N ALA A 91 15.96 5.29 -2.23
CA ALA A 91 14.86 5.68 -3.11
C ALA A 91 13.89 6.63 -2.42
N ASP A 92 13.28 7.51 -3.22
CA ASP A 92 12.16 8.36 -2.79
C ASP A 92 10.86 8.08 -3.56
N ALA A 93 9.97 7.29 -2.95
CA ALA A 93 8.64 7.02 -3.48
C ALA A 93 7.72 8.26 -3.51
N SER A 94 8.13 9.38 -2.93
CA SER A 94 7.41 10.65 -3.09
C SER A 94 7.44 11.16 -4.54
N SER A 95 8.48 10.81 -5.31
CA SER A 95 8.75 11.28 -6.66
C SER A 95 8.10 10.43 -7.77
N GLY A 96 7.71 9.20 -7.45
CA GLY A 96 7.31 8.17 -8.41
C GLY A 96 8.48 7.39 -9.05
N ASN A 97 9.74 7.77 -8.80
CA ASN A 97 10.91 7.27 -9.53
C ASN A 97 11.73 6.17 -8.79
N SER A 98 11.20 5.53 -7.75
CA SER A 98 11.97 4.63 -6.87
C SER A 98 12.71 3.47 -7.55
N GLU A 99 12.24 3.00 -8.71
CA GLU A 99 12.93 1.96 -9.47
C GLU A 99 14.06 2.53 -10.37
N GLU A 100 13.96 3.81 -10.75
CA GLU A 100 15.07 4.54 -11.38
C GLU A 100 16.15 4.85 -10.33
N ASP A 101 15.78 5.29 -9.12
CA ASP A 101 16.69 5.45 -7.98
C ASP A 101 17.47 4.13 -7.70
N PHE A 102 16.76 3.00 -7.70
CA PHE A 102 17.36 1.67 -7.55
C PHE A 102 18.25 1.28 -8.74
N SER A 103 17.84 1.61 -9.96
CA SER A 103 18.62 1.30 -11.17
C SER A 103 19.93 2.08 -11.22
N GLN A 104 19.92 3.35 -10.81
CA GLN A 104 21.11 4.21 -10.74
C GLN A 104 22.05 3.77 -9.63
N TRP A 105 21.53 3.46 -8.43
CA TRP A 105 22.34 2.88 -7.35
C TRP A 105 22.95 1.53 -7.73
N LYS A 106 22.18 0.64 -8.35
CA LYS A 106 22.67 -0.67 -8.82
C LYS A 106 23.84 -0.49 -9.79
N ALA A 107 23.77 0.50 -10.69
CA ALA A 107 24.83 0.79 -11.65
C ALA A 107 26.08 1.39 -10.98
N SER A 108 25.94 2.24 -9.94
CA SER A 108 27.10 2.82 -9.25
C SER A 108 27.87 1.77 -8.41
N ILE A 109 27.17 0.87 -7.71
CA ILE A 109 27.82 -0.19 -6.94
C ILE A 109 28.45 -1.30 -7.80
N GLU A 110 28.13 -1.39 -9.09
CA GLU A 110 28.56 -2.53 -9.92
C GLU A 110 30.08 -2.59 -10.06
N GLY A 111 30.75 -1.45 -10.22
CA GLY A 111 32.21 -1.37 -10.23
C GLY A 111 32.83 -1.72 -8.88
N GLU A 112 32.32 -1.14 -7.80
CA GLU A 112 32.81 -1.40 -6.43
C GLU A 112 32.64 -2.87 -6.02
N LEU A 113 31.57 -3.53 -6.45
CA LEU A 113 31.36 -4.97 -6.27
C LEU A 113 32.35 -5.81 -7.09
N GLN A 114 32.68 -5.40 -8.33
CA GLN A 114 33.67 -6.11 -9.13
C GLN A 114 35.06 -6.02 -8.51
N ASP A 115 35.47 -4.83 -8.07
CA ASP A 115 36.79 -4.59 -7.46
C ASP A 115 36.91 -5.27 -6.09
N ALA A 116 35.93 -5.10 -5.20
CA ALA A 116 35.94 -5.67 -3.86
C ALA A 116 35.83 -7.21 -3.84
N LEU A 117 35.15 -7.82 -4.82
CA LEU A 117 35.03 -9.27 -4.95
C LEU A 117 36.07 -9.88 -5.91
N HIS A 118 36.96 -9.06 -6.47
CA HIS A 118 37.99 -9.43 -7.44
C HIS A 118 37.43 -10.18 -8.67
N LEU A 119 36.23 -9.78 -9.12
CA LEU A 119 35.52 -10.44 -10.21
C LEU A 119 36.04 -9.97 -11.57
N SER A 120 36.64 -10.89 -12.32
CA SER A 120 37.02 -10.66 -13.72
C SER A 120 35.80 -10.30 -14.58
N LYS A 121 35.88 -9.20 -15.34
CA LYS A 121 34.84 -8.79 -16.32
C LYS A 121 34.74 -9.82 -17.44
N GLN A 122 33.84 -10.79 -17.32
CA GLN A 122 33.49 -11.65 -18.45
C GLN A 122 32.84 -10.81 -19.56
N ARG A 123 33.45 -10.81 -20.75
CA ARG A 123 32.97 -10.08 -21.94
C ARG A 123 31.71 -10.69 -22.61
N ASN A 124 31.12 -11.71 -22.01
CA ASN A 124 29.92 -12.34 -22.53
C ASN A 124 28.73 -11.39 -22.36
N ARG A 125 27.86 -11.27 -23.37
CA ARG A 125 26.53 -10.66 -23.17
C ARG A 125 25.82 -11.37 -22.02
N THR A 126 25.10 -10.61 -21.21
CA THR A 126 24.33 -11.10 -20.06
C THR A 126 23.09 -11.86 -20.54
N THR A 127 23.29 -13.05 -21.11
CA THR A 127 22.22 -13.91 -21.60
C THR A 127 21.21 -14.17 -20.49
N TYR A 128 19.93 -13.93 -20.76
CA TYR A 128 18.86 -14.22 -19.82
C TYR A 128 18.95 -15.66 -19.26
N LYS A 129 18.87 -15.77 -17.93
CA LYS A 129 18.72 -17.03 -17.20
C LYS A 129 17.43 -16.98 -16.37
N PRO A 130 16.45 -17.88 -16.60
CA PRO A 130 15.22 -17.89 -15.83
C PRO A 130 15.46 -18.36 -14.40
N SER A 131 15.09 -17.55 -13.41
CA SER A 131 14.98 -17.96 -12.00
C SER A 131 13.70 -18.74 -11.70
N ILE A 132 12.69 -18.61 -12.57
CA ILE A 132 11.38 -19.26 -12.52
C ILE A 132 11.15 -19.97 -13.85
N ILE A 133 10.77 -21.25 -13.80
CA ILE A 133 10.41 -22.05 -14.97
C ILE A 133 8.90 -22.22 -15.00
N VAL A 134 8.28 -21.88 -16.14
CA VAL A 134 6.88 -22.17 -16.45
C VAL A 134 6.85 -23.33 -17.43
N ARG A 135 6.04 -24.36 -17.16
CA ARG A 135 5.87 -25.53 -18.05
C ARG A 135 4.40 -25.78 -18.32
N GLU A 136 4.03 -25.90 -19.60
CA GLU A 136 2.70 -26.30 -20.03
C GLU A 136 2.42 -27.77 -19.67
N LYS A 137 1.23 -28.05 -19.14
CA LYS A 137 0.78 -29.39 -18.73
C LYS A 137 -0.17 -29.96 -19.78
N THR A 138 0.17 -31.14 -20.30
CA THR A 138 -0.60 -31.87 -21.33
C THR A 138 -1.63 -32.84 -20.76
N ARG A 139 -1.86 -32.84 -19.44
CA ARG A 139 -2.81 -33.70 -18.74
C ARG A 139 -3.69 -32.86 -17.81
N PRO A 140 -4.93 -33.27 -17.51
CA PRO A 140 -5.77 -32.60 -16.51
C PRO A 140 -5.10 -32.64 -15.13
N GLU A 141 -5.02 -31.49 -14.46
CA GLU A 141 -4.57 -31.37 -13.08
C GLU A 141 -5.78 -31.32 -12.14
N PRO A 142 -5.94 -32.24 -11.17
CA PRO A 142 -7.11 -32.26 -10.29
C PRO A 142 -7.14 -31.07 -9.32
N GLU A 143 -5.98 -30.55 -8.93
CA GLU A 143 -5.83 -29.41 -8.02
C GLU A 143 -5.58 -28.09 -8.75
N LEU A 144 -6.17 -27.94 -9.95
CA LEU A 144 -5.99 -26.76 -10.81
C LEU A 144 -6.56 -25.48 -10.16
N PHE A 145 -5.69 -24.51 -9.94
CA PHE A 145 -6.07 -23.14 -9.58
C PHE A 145 -6.67 -22.41 -10.79
N LEU A 146 -7.78 -21.70 -10.56
CA LEU A 146 -8.48 -20.90 -11.56
C LEU A 146 -8.59 -19.42 -11.16
N GLY A 147 -7.92 -19.01 -10.08
CA GLY A 147 -7.99 -17.68 -9.47
C GLY A 147 -8.11 -17.69 -7.95
N GLU A 148 -8.24 -18.86 -7.32
CA GLU A 148 -8.30 -18.99 -5.86
C GLU A 148 -7.00 -18.51 -5.18
N PRO A 149 -7.06 -17.70 -4.10
CA PRO A 149 -5.87 -17.20 -3.42
C PRO A 149 -5.19 -18.24 -2.49
N HIS A 150 -5.77 -19.42 -2.29
CA HIS A 150 -5.23 -20.48 -1.43
C HIS A 150 -5.88 -21.84 -1.75
N LYS A 151 -5.12 -22.95 -1.65
CA LYS A 151 -5.59 -24.31 -2.01
C LYS A 151 -6.93 -24.68 -1.38
N SER A 152 -7.11 -24.39 -0.10
CA SER A 152 -8.34 -24.74 0.64
C SER A 152 -9.64 -24.18 0.03
N ARG A 153 -9.57 -23.20 -0.89
CA ARG A 153 -10.72 -22.70 -1.65
C ARG A 153 -11.12 -23.60 -2.83
N ILE A 154 -10.20 -24.41 -3.36
CA ILE A 154 -10.50 -25.50 -4.30
C ILE A 154 -11.19 -26.63 -3.54
N ASP A 155 -10.66 -27.00 -2.38
CA ASP A 155 -11.15 -28.10 -1.53
C ASP A 155 -12.51 -27.81 -0.84
N GLY A 156 -13.09 -26.62 -1.04
CA GLY A 156 -14.34 -26.17 -0.41
C GLY A 156 -14.23 -25.85 1.10
N ALA A 157 -13.03 -25.97 1.69
CA ALA A 157 -12.80 -25.80 3.12
C ALA A 157 -12.72 -24.33 3.57
N GLU A 158 -13.07 -24.07 4.84
CA GLU A 158 -12.60 -22.84 5.48
C GLU A 158 -11.07 -22.89 5.64
N PRO A 159 -10.34 -21.83 5.27
CA PRO A 159 -8.90 -21.78 5.46
C PRO A 159 -8.54 -21.66 6.94
N PRO A 160 -7.31 -22.05 7.34
CA PRO A 160 -6.79 -21.73 8.66
C PRO A 160 -6.86 -20.22 8.92
N GLN A 161 -7.54 -19.84 10.00
CA GLN A 161 -7.89 -18.44 10.30
C GLN A 161 -6.73 -17.66 10.97
N LYS A 162 -5.62 -18.32 11.30
CA LYS A 162 -4.41 -17.70 11.85
C LYS A 162 -3.17 -18.28 11.18
N ASN A 163 -2.38 -17.41 10.56
CA ASN A 163 -0.97 -17.65 10.29
C ASN A 163 -0.13 -17.37 11.54
N THR A 164 1.12 -17.82 11.56
CA THR A 164 2.06 -17.66 12.70
C THR A 164 2.49 -16.21 12.96
N ASP A 165 2.30 -15.32 11.99
CA ASP A 165 2.48 -13.86 12.09
C ASP A 165 1.25 -13.11 12.66
N GLY A 166 0.15 -13.83 12.92
CA GLY A 166 -1.13 -13.24 13.37
C GLY A 166 -2.04 -12.73 12.24
N THR A 167 -1.66 -12.91 10.96
CA THR A 167 -2.53 -12.59 9.81
C THR A 167 -3.62 -13.64 9.61
N THR A 168 -4.69 -13.24 8.91
CA THR A 168 -5.82 -14.11 8.55
C THR A 168 -5.73 -14.54 7.08
N THR A 169 -6.10 -15.77 6.73
CA THR A 169 -6.16 -16.20 5.32
C THR A 169 -7.35 -15.54 4.60
N PRO A 170 -7.26 -15.14 3.31
CA PRO A 170 -8.34 -14.41 2.64
C PRO A 170 -9.71 -15.11 2.69
N CYS A 171 -10.73 -14.32 3.00
CA CYS A 171 -12.12 -14.71 3.13
C CYS A 171 -12.97 -14.14 1.99
N ILE A 172 -14.12 -14.77 1.74
CA ILE A 172 -15.09 -14.30 0.74
C ILE A 172 -16.13 -13.46 1.46
N LEU A 173 -16.24 -12.17 1.13
CA LEU A 173 -17.19 -11.23 1.73
C LEU A 173 -18.28 -10.87 0.73
N PRO A 174 -19.58 -10.99 1.07
CA PRO A 174 -20.66 -10.42 0.26
C PRO A 174 -20.70 -8.90 0.33
N ILE A 175 -21.18 -8.26 -0.74
CA ILE A 175 -21.71 -6.89 -0.73
C ILE A 175 -23.17 -6.93 -0.20
N ILE A 176 -23.67 -5.79 0.29
CA ILE A 176 -25.07 -5.57 0.68
C ILE A 176 -25.67 -4.29 0.13
N ASP A 177 -24.83 -3.33 -0.23
CA ASP A 177 -25.17 -2.05 -0.82
C ASP A 177 -23.92 -1.56 -1.56
N ALA A 178 -24.06 -0.75 -2.61
CA ALA A 178 -22.96 -0.06 -3.30
C ALA A 178 -22.31 1.06 -2.44
N ARG A 179 -22.23 0.83 -1.13
CA ARG A 179 -21.69 1.69 -0.08
C ARG A 179 -20.94 0.90 0.99
N GLU A 180 -21.34 -0.34 1.28
CA GLU A 180 -20.88 -1.12 2.46
C GLU A 180 -20.90 -2.64 2.20
N LEU A 181 -19.99 -3.40 2.83
CA LEU A 181 -19.88 -4.86 2.72
C LEU A 181 -20.58 -5.59 3.89
N LYS A 182 -20.93 -6.85 3.66
CA LYS A 182 -21.56 -7.75 4.63
C LYS A 182 -20.54 -8.36 5.60
N GLN A 183 -21.05 -9.07 6.60
CA GLN A 183 -20.23 -9.75 7.59
C GLN A 183 -19.25 -10.76 6.96
N PRO A 184 -18.02 -10.90 7.50
CA PRO A 184 -17.23 -12.12 7.35
C PRO A 184 -17.90 -13.30 8.08
N PRO A 185 -17.37 -14.53 7.97
CA PRO A 185 -17.78 -15.65 8.83
C PRO A 185 -17.69 -15.29 10.33
N MET A 186 -18.51 -15.93 11.18
CA MET A 186 -18.68 -15.56 12.60
C MET A 186 -17.40 -15.58 13.46
N SER A 187 -16.31 -16.15 12.95
CA SER A 187 -14.99 -16.19 13.57
C SER A 187 -14.20 -14.87 13.49
N VAL A 188 -14.45 -14.02 12.47
CA VAL A 188 -13.60 -12.86 12.17
C VAL A 188 -14.05 -11.64 13.00
N LYS A 189 -13.21 -11.26 13.96
CA LYS A 189 -13.44 -10.10 14.84
C LYS A 189 -12.55 -8.92 14.43
N TYR A 190 -13.17 -7.76 14.22
CA TYR A 190 -12.52 -6.48 13.93
C TYR A 190 -12.78 -5.45 15.02
N GLN A 191 -12.02 -4.35 15.00
CA GLN A 191 -12.22 -3.16 15.80
C GLN A 191 -12.23 -1.92 14.89
N SER A 192 -12.91 -0.86 15.32
CA SER A 192 -12.93 0.43 14.61
C SER A 192 -11.51 0.90 14.30
N GLY A 193 -11.27 1.42 13.10
CA GLY A 193 -9.93 1.79 12.61
C GLY A 193 -9.04 0.64 12.12
N ASP A 194 -9.52 -0.61 12.07
CA ASP A 194 -8.85 -1.67 11.31
C ASP A 194 -8.95 -1.43 9.78
N HIS A 195 -8.19 -2.20 9.01
CA HIS A 195 -8.10 -2.08 7.55
C HIS A 195 -8.59 -3.36 6.84
N LEU A 196 -9.10 -3.20 5.62
CA LEU A 196 -9.56 -4.32 4.79
C LEU A 196 -8.81 -4.33 3.46
N ALA A 197 -7.86 -5.26 3.34
CA ALA A 197 -7.23 -5.55 2.05
C ALA A 197 -8.21 -6.33 1.18
N VAL A 198 -8.38 -5.94 -0.08
CA VAL A 198 -9.26 -6.58 -1.06
C VAL A 198 -8.40 -7.06 -2.22
N TRP A 199 -8.59 -8.30 -2.65
CA TRP A 199 -7.92 -8.86 -3.82
C TRP A 199 -8.77 -8.51 -5.06
N PRO A 200 -8.24 -7.73 -6.02
CA PRO A 200 -8.96 -7.37 -7.23
C PRO A 200 -9.01 -8.53 -8.24
N ILE A 201 -9.80 -8.36 -9.29
CA ILE A 201 -9.75 -9.13 -10.53
C ILE A 201 -9.31 -8.16 -11.64
N ASN A 202 -8.28 -8.49 -12.41
CA ASN A 202 -7.86 -7.65 -13.55
C ASN A 202 -8.99 -7.53 -14.59
N PRO A 203 -9.12 -6.39 -15.29
CA PRO A 203 -10.19 -6.20 -16.27
C PRO A 203 -10.05 -7.20 -17.43
N ASP A 204 -11.18 -7.67 -17.96
CA ASP A 204 -11.18 -8.61 -19.08
C ASP A 204 -10.40 -8.04 -20.26
N SER A 205 -10.60 -6.75 -20.55
CA SER A 205 -9.91 -6.03 -21.64
C SER A 205 -8.39 -6.04 -21.53
N GLU A 206 -7.81 -6.10 -20.32
CA GLU A 206 -6.35 -6.08 -20.12
C GLU A 206 -5.75 -7.48 -20.09
N VAL A 207 -6.54 -8.48 -19.68
CA VAL A 207 -6.20 -9.89 -19.89
C VAL A 207 -6.22 -10.20 -21.40
N ASP A 208 -7.28 -9.80 -22.11
CA ASP A 208 -7.40 -9.91 -23.57
C ASP A 208 -6.27 -9.15 -24.30
N ARG A 209 -5.80 -8.04 -23.74
CA ARG A 209 -4.66 -7.27 -24.24
C ARG A 209 -3.34 -8.02 -24.06
N MET A 210 -3.06 -8.49 -22.86
CA MET A 210 -1.85 -9.27 -22.56
C MET A 210 -1.76 -10.54 -23.42
N LEU A 211 -2.89 -11.24 -23.60
CA LEU A 211 -2.98 -12.42 -24.46
C LEU A 211 -2.66 -12.09 -25.92
N ARG A 212 -3.22 -11.00 -26.48
CA ARG A 212 -2.93 -10.54 -27.86
C ARG A 212 -1.46 -10.17 -28.05
N VAL A 213 -0.90 -9.36 -27.14
CA VAL A 213 0.50 -8.90 -27.20
C VAL A 213 1.51 -10.05 -27.20
N LEU A 214 1.20 -11.14 -26.51
CA LEU A 214 2.06 -12.32 -26.43
C LEU A 214 1.75 -13.36 -27.53
N GLY A 215 0.72 -13.17 -28.35
CA GLY A 215 0.23 -14.15 -29.32
C GLY A 215 -0.37 -15.40 -28.67
N TRP A 216 -0.94 -15.26 -27.46
CA TRP A 216 -1.39 -16.33 -26.58
C TRP A 216 -2.92 -16.43 -26.44
N GLU A 217 -3.69 -15.76 -27.30
CA GLU A 217 -5.17 -15.81 -27.33
C GLU A 217 -5.69 -17.27 -27.29
N ASN A 218 -5.14 -18.12 -28.18
CA ASN A 218 -5.47 -19.54 -28.26
C ASN A 218 -4.89 -20.40 -27.11
N LYS A 219 -4.18 -19.79 -26.15
CA LYS A 219 -3.56 -20.43 -24.98
C LYS A 219 -4.16 -20.00 -23.64
N GLN A 220 -5.18 -19.16 -23.60
CA GLN A 220 -5.80 -18.67 -22.35
C GLN A 220 -6.19 -19.80 -21.35
N HIS A 221 -6.62 -20.96 -21.84
CA HIS A 221 -6.99 -22.11 -21.00
C HIS A 221 -5.87 -23.15 -20.85
N ALA A 222 -4.68 -22.92 -21.38
CA ALA A 222 -3.55 -23.82 -21.22
C ALA A 222 -3.14 -23.90 -19.74
N CYS A 223 -3.04 -25.13 -19.23
CA CYS A 223 -2.59 -25.37 -17.87
C CYS A 223 -1.07 -25.23 -17.79
N VAL A 224 -0.56 -24.53 -16.79
CA VAL A 224 0.88 -24.37 -16.52
C VAL A 224 1.22 -24.69 -15.07
N SER A 225 2.37 -25.33 -14.86
CA SER A 225 3.03 -25.38 -13.56
C SER A 225 4.20 -24.42 -13.52
N ILE A 226 4.28 -23.64 -12.45
CA ILE A 226 5.35 -22.68 -12.16
C ILE A 226 6.25 -23.28 -11.06
N SER A 227 7.56 -23.24 -11.24
CA SER A 227 8.57 -23.66 -10.25
C SER A 227 9.77 -22.71 -10.24
N SER A 228 10.59 -22.73 -9.18
CA SER A 228 11.97 -22.19 -9.26
C SER A 228 12.78 -22.99 -10.29
N SER A 229 13.87 -22.42 -10.82
CA SER A 229 14.81 -23.13 -11.70
C SER A 229 15.61 -24.21 -10.99
N GLY A 230 15.74 -24.12 -9.66
CA GLY A 230 16.52 -25.06 -8.84
C GLY A 230 18.02 -24.77 -8.78
N ASP A 231 18.52 -23.78 -9.52
CA ASP A 231 19.90 -23.30 -9.39
C ASP A 231 20.14 -22.78 -7.96
N SER A 232 21.23 -23.21 -7.31
CA SER A 232 21.52 -22.89 -5.89
C SER A 232 21.70 -21.38 -5.58
N TRP A 233 21.80 -20.54 -6.61
CA TRP A 233 21.82 -19.08 -6.50
C TRP A 233 20.42 -18.44 -6.42
N SER A 234 19.38 -19.21 -6.79
CA SER A 234 17.99 -18.74 -6.97
C SER A 234 17.09 -19.21 -5.81
N SER A 235 17.16 -18.51 -4.67
CA SER A 235 16.22 -18.69 -3.54
C SER A 235 14.78 -18.21 -3.83
N ALA A 236 14.40 -18.09 -5.11
CA ALA A 236 13.11 -17.58 -5.55
C ALA A 236 11.97 -18.51 -5.10
N ARG A 237 11.20 -18.09 -4.09
CA ARG A 237 9.97 -18.75 -3.69
C ARG A 237 8.89 -18.43 -4.73
N VAL A 238 8.23 -19.45 -5.26
CA VAL A 238 7.04 -19.27 -6.09
C VAL A 238 5.85 -19.06 -5.16
N GLU A 239 5.45 -17.82 -4.99
CA GLU A 239 4.29 -17.43 -4.17
C GLU A 239 2.98 -17.41 -4.99
N ILE A 240 3.08 -17.61 -6.31
CA ILE A 240 1.95 -17.74 -7.24
C ILE A 240 1.35 -19.14 -7.11
N PRO A 241 0.01 -19.28 -6.94
CA PRO A 241 -0.65 -20.59 -6.93
C PRO A 241 -0.43 -21.39 -8.22
N THR A 242 -0.13 -22.68 -8.08
CA THR A 242 0.38 -23.54 -9.15
C THR A 242 -0.04 -25.00 -8.88
N PRO A 243 -0.50 -25.78 -9.87
CA PRO A 243 -0.69 -25.42 -11.29
C PRO A 243 -1.90 -24.49 -11.51
N THR A 244 -1.84 -23.65 -12.53
CA THR A 244 -2.87 -22.63 -12.88
C THR A 244 -3.09 -22.56 -14.39
N THR A 245 -4.13 -21.87 -14.88
CA THR A 245 -4.25 -21.50 -16.31
C THR A 245 -3.56 -20.18 -16.62
N ILE A 246 -3.25 -19.93 -17.90
CA ILE A 246 -2.73 -18.64 -18.39
C ILE A 246 -3.70 -17.48 -18.10
N ASP A 247 -5.01 -17.69 -18.34
CA ASP A 247 -6.05 -16.71 -17.97
C ASP A 247 -5.99 -16.41 -16.46
N ALA A 248 -6.03 -17.42 -15.60
CA ALA A 248 -6.04 -17.21 -14.16
C ALA A 248 -4.77 -16.51 -13.64
N LEU A 249 -3.62 -16.82 -14.25
CA LEU A 249 -2.34 -16.16 -13.97
C LEU A 249 -2.40 -14.66 -14.25
N PHE A 250 -2.87 -14.25 -15.44
CA PHE A 250 -3.03 -12.85 -15.81
C PHE A 250 -4.25 -12.17 -15.16
N ARG A 251 -5.25 -12.90 -14.72
CA ARG A 251 -6.52 -12.36 -14.21
C ARG A 251 -6.55 -12.14 -12.70
N TYR A 252 -5.81 -12.94 -11.92
CA TYR A 252 -5.87 -12.92 -10.45
C TYR A 252 -4.51 -12.88 -9.73
N TYR A 253 -3.40 -13.27 -10.38
CA TYR A 253 -2.12 -13.51 -9.68
C TYR A 253 -0.98 -12.57 -10.09
N LEU A 254 -1.01 -12.02 -11.29
CA LEU A 254 -0.05 -11.01 -11.75
C LEU A 254 -0.72 -9.63 -11.79
N ASP A 255 0.01 -8.59 -11.40
CA ASP A 255 -0.37 -7.22 -11.73
C ASP A 255 -0.02 -6.95 -13.20
N VAL A 256 -0.93 -7.31 -14.10
CA VAL A 256 -0.83 -6.98 -15.53
C VAL A 256 -1.25 -5.53 -15.82
N CYS A 257 -1.66 -4.79 -14.79
CA CYS A 257 -2.35 -3.51 -14.88
C CYS A 257 -1.53 -2.34 -14.33
N GLY A 258 -0.53 -2.55 -13.47
CA GLY A 258 0.36 -1.50 -12.96
C GLY A 258 1.31 -0.92 -14.02
N PRO A 259 1.79 0.33 -13.85
CA PRO A 259 2.76 0.95 -14.76
C PRO A 259 4.06 0.13 -14.86
N VAL A 260 4.54 -0.11 -16.08
CA VAL A 260 5.75 -0.90 -16.33
C VAL A 260 7.02 -0.10 -16.10
N SER A 261 8.06 -0.78 -15.64
CA SER A 261 9.37 -0.18 -15.42
C SER A 261 10.30 -0.25 -16.63
N ARG A 262 11.26 0.67 -16.65
CA ARG A 262 12.31 0.73 -17.65
C ARG A 262 13.19 -0.52 -17.64
N ALA A 263 13.42 -1.11 -16.45
CA ALA A 263 14.20 -2.33 -16.28
C ALA A 263 13.46 -3.57 -16.82
N VAL A 264 12.14 -3.67 -16.61
CA VAL A 264 11.31 -4.74 -17.17
C VAL A 264 11.31 -4.67 -18.69
N LEU A 265 11.05 -3.50 -19.28
CA LEU A 265 11.06 -3.35 -20.74
C LEU A 265 12.45 -3.58 -21.36
N ALA A 266 13.54 -3.14 -20.70
CA ALA A 266 14.90 -3.38 -21.19
C ALA A 266 15.21 -4.88 -21.30
N GLY A 267 14.76 -5.68 -20.32
CA GLY A 267 14.93 -7.14 -20.32
C GLY A 267 14.21 -7.87 -21.46
N LEU A 268 13.19 -7.26 -22.06
CA LEU A 268 12.43 -7.85 -23.17
C LEU A 268 13.17 -7.76 -24.51
N ALA A 269 14.14 -6.85 -24.66
CA ALA A 269 14.83 -6.63 -25.93
C ALA A 269 15.53 -7.88 -26.47
N GLU A 270 15.96 -8.83 -25.62
CA GLU A 270 16.56 -10.09 -26.08
C GLU A 270 15.56 -11.03 -26.80
N PHE A 271 14.25 -10.88 -26.56
CA PHE A 271 13.19 -11.76 -27.09
C PHE A 271 12.42 -11.17 -28.29
N VAL A 272 12.50 -9.84 -28.49
CA VAL A 272 11.81 -9.17 -29.60
C VAL A 272 12.43 -9.58 -30.93
N SER A 273 11.63 -10.22 -31.78
CA SER A 273 12.07 -10.77 -33.07
C SER A 273 12.01 -9.77 -34.23
N ASP A 274 11.13 -8.75 -34.17
CA ASP A 274 11.13 -7.66 -35.15
C ASP A 274 12.24 -6.66 -34.84
N SER A 275 13.06 -6.34 -35.84
CA SER A 275 14.24 -5.49 -35.67
C SER A 275 13.93 -4.02 -35.44
N LYS A 276 12.77 -3.50 -35.90
CA LYS A 276 12.35 -2.12 -35.69
C LYS A 276 11.77 -1.93 -34.29
N ALA A 277 10.90 -2.84 -33.87
CA ALA A 277 10.35 -2.89 -32.52
C ALA A 277 11.47 -3.04 -31.48
N LYS A 278 12.44 -3.93 -31.74
CA LYS A 278 13.64 -4.11 -30.91
C LYS A 278 14.45 -2.83 -30.81
N ALA A 279 14.82 -2.20 -31.94
CA ALA A 279 15.58 -0.95 -31.92
C ALA A 279 14.82 0.21 -31.25
N ARG A 280 13.49 0.28 -31.40
CA ARG A 280 12.64 1.26 -30.70
C ARG A 280 12.65 1.02 -29.18
N LEU A 281 12.54 -0.23 -28.74
CA LEU A 281 12.55 -0.63 -27.33
C LEU A 281 13.92 -0.40 -26.67
N GLU A 282 15.01 -0.77 -27.35
CA GLU A 282 16.39 -0.52 -26.89
C GLU A 282 16.65 0.99 -26.75
N ARG A 283 16.26 1.81 -27.74
CA ARG A 283 16.36 3.28 -27.69
C ARG A 283 15.54 3.89 -26.56
N LEU A 284 14.28 3.47 -26.40
CA LEU A 284 13.35 3.95 -25.38
C LEU A 284 13.85 3.63 -23.96
N THR A 285 14.42 2.44 -23.76
CA THR A 285 14.87 1.98 -22.43
C THR A 285 16.27 2.45 -22.07
N ALA A 286 17.11 2.79 -23.06
CA ALA A 286 18.42 3.41 -22.86
C ALA A 286 18.34 4.89 -22.41
N ASN A 287 17.23 5.58 -22.67
CA ASN A 287 17.04 6.99 -22.32
C ASN A 287 15.97 7.18 -21.22
N PRO A 288 16.33 7.41 -19.95
CA PRO A 288 15.37 7.60 -18.86
C PRO A 288 14.39 8.77 -19.08
N GLN A 289 14.81 9.85 -19.75
CA GLN A 289 13.96 11.02 -20.01
C GLN A 289 12.90 10.72 -21.06
N GLU A 290 13.28 10.01 -22.13
CA GLU A 290 12.34 9.57 -23.16
C GLU A 290 11.37 8.51 -22.60
N PHE A 291 11.86 7.57 -21.79
CA PHE A 291 11.02 6.62 -21.06
C PHE A 291 10.02 7.35 -20.14
N GLN A 292 10.48 8.34 -19.37
CA GLN A 292 9.59 9.06 -18.44
C GLN A 292 8.48 9.80 -19.18
N ALA A 293 8.76 10.41 -20.33
CA ALA A 293 7.77 11.12 -21.14
C ALA A 293 6.81 10.19 -21.91
N GLN A 294 7.33 9.12 -22.53
CA GLN A 294 6.52 8.23 -23.37
C GLN A 294 5.79 7.12 -22.59
N VAL A 295 6.30 6.72 -21.42
CA VAL A 295 5.80 5.57 -20.63
C VAL A 295 5.34 6.00 -19.24
N SER A 296 6.21 6.58 -18.41
CA SER A 296 5.88 6.82 -16.99
C SER A 296 4.79 7.86 -16.78
N GLN A 297 4.88 9.02 -17.45
CA GLN A 297 3.90 10.12 -17.31
C GLN A 297 2.52 9.74 -17.86
N ARG A 298 2.46 8.82 -18.82
CA ARG A 298 1.23 8.27 -19.41
C ARG A 298 0.63 7.11 -18.62
N CYS A 299 1.32 6.66 -17.56
CA CYS A 299 0.99 5.47 -16.77
C CYS A 299 0.67 4.29 -17.69
N LEU A 300 1.72 3.72 -18.31
CA LEU A 300 1.56 2.59 -19.22
C LEU A 300 1.87 1.23 -18.56
N THR A 301 0.92 0.29 -18.60
CA THR A 301 1.18 -1.15 -18.40
C THR A 301 2.28 -1.74 -19.28
N PHE A 302 2.71 -2.94 -18.89
CA PHE A 302 3.53 -3.83 -19.72
C PHE A 302 2.88 -4.08 -21.08
N ALA A 303 1.58 -4.41 -21.08
CA ALA A 303 0.81 -4.63 -22.30
C ALA A 303 0.68 -3.34 -23.12
N LYS A 304 0.31 -2.20 -22.49
CA LYS A 304 0.33 -0.87 -23.13
C LYS A 304 1.66 -0.52 -23.77
N ALA A 305 2.79 -0.77 -23.11
CA ALA A 305 4.07 -0.26 -23.56
C ALA A 305 4.69 -1.12 -24.67
N LEU A 306 4.46 -2.44 -24.63
CA LEU A 306 4.72 -3.31 -25.78
C LEU A 306 3.79 -2.97 -26.95
N GLN A 307 2.53 -2.64 -26.66
CA GLN A 307 1.67 -2.02 -27.65
C GLN A 307 2.07 -0.59 -27.98
N ASP A 308 2.76 0.21 -27.19
CA ASP A 308 3.13 1.56 -27.65
C ASP A 308 4.20 1.45 -28.73
N VAL A 309 5.01 0.38 -28.67
CA VAL A 309 5.91 -0.07 -29.72
C VAL A 309 5.15 -0.62 -30.97
N ALA A 310 3.83 -0.92 -30.89
CA ALA A 310 2.99 -1.59 -31.91
C ALA A 310 1.45 -1.27 -31.89
N ASP A 311 1.06 -0.04 -31.52
CA ASP A 311 -0.23 0.59 -31.09
C ASP A 311 -1.22 -0.11 -30.05
N ASP A 312 -1.88 0.67 -29.14
CA ASP A 312 -3.10 0.44 -28.23
C ASP A 312 -2.99 0.10 -26.66
N HIS A 313 -3.99 0.39 -25.75
CA HIS A 313 -3.77 0.71 -24.28
C HIS A 313 -4.85 0.47 -23.10
N ALA A 314 -4.49 0.05 -21.82
CA ALA A 314 -5.14 0.30 -20.44
C ALA A 314 -4.41 -0.25 -19.09
N ASP A 315 -4.83 0.11 -17.82
CA ASP A 315 -4.19 -0.01 -16.41
C ASP A 315 -5.18 -0.21 -15.16
N GLY A 316 -4.95 -0.30 -13.79
CA GLY A 316 -3.82 -0.47 -12.75
C GLY A 316 -4.14 -0.31 -11.19
N ALA A 317 -3.77 -1.21 -10.22
CA ALA A 317 -4.43 -1.57 -8.88
C ALA A 317 -4.38 -0.67 -7.54
N GLY A 318 -4.97 -1.10 -6.38
CA GLY A 318 -5.00 -0.38 -5.04
C GLY A 318 -5.62 -1.05 -3.73
N TYR A 319 -5.71 -0.32 -2.57
CA TYR A 319 -6.12 -0.77 -1.17
C TYR A 319 -7.12 0.17 -0.39
N TYR A 320 -7.75 -0.25 0.74
CA TYR A 320 -8.80 0.52 1.50
C TYR A 320 -8.83 0.40 3.06
N SER A 321 -9.41 1.41 3.73
CA SER A 321 -9.69 1.48 5.19
C SER A 321 -11.17 1.24 5.54
N ILE A 322 -11.46 0.76 6.76
CA ILE A 322 -12.83 0.46 7.24
C ILE A 322 -13.53 1.72 7.79
N SER A 323 -14.82 1.87 7.48
CA SER A 323 -15.68 3.01 7.85
C SER A 323 -16.95 2.65 8.63
N SER A 324 -16.99 1.46 9.25
CA SER A 324 -18.02 1.05 10.22
C SER A 324 -17.42 0.85 11.60
N SER A 325 -18.22 1.11 12.64
CA SER A 325 -17.92 0.75 14.01
C SER A 325 -18.25 -0.73 14.30
N ALA A 326 -17.34 -1.42 15.00
CA ALA A 326 -17.59 -2.80 15.42
C ALA A 326 -18.71 -2.91 16.50
N PRO A 327 -18.80 -2.02 17.50
CA PRO A 327 -19.99 -1.94 18.36
C PRO A 327 -21.29 -1.57 17.64
N ALA A 328 -21.27 -0.67 16.65
CA ALA A 328 -22.49 -0.25 15.96
C ALA A 328 -23.02 -1.28 14.97
N GLN A 329 -22.12 -1.90 14.22
CA GLN A 329 -22.47 -2.84 13.19
C GLN A 329 -21.52 -4.05 13.26
N PRO A 330 -21.60 -4.87 14.33
CA PRO A 330 -20.75 -6.07 14.51
C PRO A 330 -20.96 -7.12 13.41
N ARG A 331 -21.93 -6.89 12.51
CA ARG A 331 -22.28 -7.76 11.38
C ARG A 331 -22.14 -7.08 10.00
N ARG A 332 -21.41 -5.97 9.89
CA ARG A 332 -21.29 -5.14 8.66
C ARG A 332 -19.91 -4.49 8.58
N LEU A 333 -19.29 -4.50 7.40
CA LEU A 333 -17.96 -3.94 7.15
C LEU A 333 -18.05 -2.86 6.07
N SER A 334 -18.07 -1.60 6.46
CA SER A 334 -18.03 -0.49 5.49
C SER A 334 -16.61 -0.22 5.04
N ILE A 335 -16.39 0.13 3.78
CA ILE A 335 -15.11 0.70 3.28
C ILE A 335 -15.41 1.93 2.44
N THR A 336 -14.51 2.91 2.46
CA THR A 336 -14.70 4.16 1.71
C THR A 336 -13.70 4.25 0.56
N ALA A 337 -14.15 3.88 -0.65
CA ALA A 337 -13.35 3.95 -1.87
C ALA A 337 -13.72 5.18 -2.70
N ALA A 338 -12.72 5.98 -3.08
CA ALA A 338 -12.84 6.86 -4.25
C ALA A 338 -12.51 6.05 -5.50
N VAL A 339 -13.28 6.20 -6.57
CA VAL A 339 -12.95 5.59 -7.87
C VAL A 339 -11.83 6.41 -8.49
N MET A 340 -10.63 5.83 -8.53
CA MET A 340 -9.46 6.48 -9.10
C MET A 340 -9.52 6.35 -10.62
N VAL A 341 -9.73 7.48 -11.29
CA VAL A 341 -9.59 7.65 -12.73
C VAL A 341 -8.80 8.93 -12.95
N ASP A 342 -7.64 8.82 -13.60
CA ASP A 342 -6.78 9.97 -13.93
C ASP A 342 -6.55 10.05 -15.45
N LYS A 343 -6.25 11.24 -15.97
CA LYS A 343 -6.12 11.50 -17.41
C LYS A 343 -4.77 12.11 -17.76
N SER A 344 -3.86 11.27 -18.23
CA SER A 344 -2.52 11.65 -18.69
C SER A 344 -2.51 11.88 -20.19
N GLY A 345 -2.95 13.07 -20.62
CA GLY A 345 -3.03 13.42 -22.04
C GLY A 345 -4.17 12.68 -22.74
N ALA A 346 -3.82 11.80 -23.69
CA ALA A 346 -4.79 10.93 -24.36
C ALA A 346 -5.17 9.68 -23.52
N ASP A 347 -4.25 9.23 -22.67
CA ASP A 347 -4.42 8.03 -21.85
C ASP A 347 -5.27 8.27 -20.60
N THR A 348 -6.00 7.22 -20.19
CA THR A 348 -6.72 7.20 -18.91
C THR A 348 -6.19 6.08 -18.04
N PHE A 349 -5.78 6.41 -16.82
CA PHE A 349 -5.35 5.47 -15.79
C PHE A 349 -6.54 5.11 -14.89
N HIS A 350 -6.78 3.81 -14.67
CA HIS A 350 -7.89 3.31 -13.88
C HIS A 350 -7.39 2.54 -12.65
N GLY A 351 -7.53 3.10 -11.45
CA GLY A 351 -7.20 2.44 -10.18
C GLY A 351 -7.95 1.12 -10.02
N LEU A 352 -7.35 -0.04 -10.33
CA LEU A 352 -8.07 -1.27 -10.66
C LEU A 352 -8.86 -1.81 -9.49
N THR A 353 -8.35 -1.85 -8.25
CA THR A 353 -9.20 -2.29 -7.12
C THR A 353 -10.37 -1.32 -6.87
N SER A 354 -10.23 -0.04 -7.20
CA SER A 354 -11.34 0.93 -7.08
C SER A 354 -12.35 0.82 -8.24
N ASN A 355 -11.89 0.53 -9.45
CA ASN A 355 -12.74 0.32 -10.63
C ASN A 355 -13.42 -1.07 -10.59
N TYR A 356 -12.74 -2.09 -10.04
CA TYR A 356 -13.27 -3.41 -9.71
C TYR A 356 -14.33 -3.33 -8.61
N LEU A 357 -14.06 -2.63 -7.48
CA LEU A 357 -15.06 -2.40 -6.45
C LEU A 357 -16.26 -1.63 -7.00
N PHE A 358 -16.03 -0.61 -7.84
CA PHE A 358 -17.09 0.12 -8.54
C PHE A 358 -17.92 -0.79 -9.46
N ALA A 359 -17.29 -1.60 -10.31
CA ALA A 359 -17.96 -2.55 -11.20
C ALA A 359 -18.77 -3.60 -10.41
N THR A 360 -18.19 -4.18 -9.36
CA THR A 360 -18.85 -5.15 -8.48
C THR A 360 -20.07 -4.53 -7.79
N ALA A 361 -19.92 -3.31 -7.25
CA ALA A 361 -20.99 -2.56 -6.60
C ALA A 361 -22.11 -2.15 -7.58
N ARG A 362 -21.77 -1.73 -8.81
CA ARG A 362 -22.74 -1.43 -9.87
C ARG A 362 -23.54 -2.66 -10.29
N SER A 363 -22.86 -3.79 -10.47
CA SER A 363 -23.47 -5.08 -10.81
C SER A 363 -24.41 -5.54 -9.70
N PHE A 364 -24.00 -5.43 -8.43
CA PHE A 364 -24.84 -5.76 -7.28
C PHE A 364 -26.10 -4.88 -7.19
N ASN A 365 -25.98 -3.56 -7.47
CA ASN A 365 -27.11 -2.62 -7.43
C ASN A 365 -27.99 -2.63 -8.71
N ASN A 366 -27.80 -3.54 -9.68
CA ASN A 366 -28.53 -3.61 -10.96
C ASN A 366 -28.59 -2.28 -11.74
N ASN A 367 -27.59 -1.40 -11.58
CA ASN A 367 -27.65 -0.04 -12.11
C ASN A 367 -26.89 0.10 -13.43
N SER A 368 -27.59 0.42 -14.52
CA SER A 368 -27.04 0.58 -15.88
C SER A 368 -26.50 1.99 -16.21
N MET A 369 -26.86 3.04 -15.44
CA MET A 369 -26.52 4.43 -15.81
C MET A 369 -25.09 4.84 -15.39
N GLY A 370 -24.17 4.86 -16.36
CA GLY A 370 -22.77 5.29 -16.17
C GLY A 370 -21.79 4.13 -16.31
N VAL A 371 -21.50 3.77 -17.56
CA VAL A 371 -20.62 2.65 -17.94
C VAL A 371 -19.23 2.83 -17.32
N SER A 372 -18.76 1.83 -16.55
CA SER A 372 -17.31 1.63 -16.42
C SER A 372 -16.84 1.08 -17.76
N SER A 373 -15.88 1.76 -18.40
CA SER A 373 -15.29 1.36 -19.69
C SER A 373 -14.71 -0.06 -19.66
N LEU A 374 -14.29 -0.49 -18.48
CA LEU A 374 -13.66 -1.77 -18.21
C LEU A 374 -14.70 -2.87 -17.94
N ARG A 375 -14.54 -4.01 -18.60
CA ARG A 375 -15.31 -5.24 -18.34
C ARG A 375 -14.61 -6.07 -17.27
N TYR A 376 -15.38 -6.81 -16.48
CA TYR A 376 -14.84 -7.70 -15.45
C TYR A 376 -15.62 -9.01 -15.34
N SER A 377 -14.89 -10.12 -15.24
CA SER A 377 -15.39 -11.44 -14.87
C SER A 377 -15.75 -11.54 -13.36
N LEU A 378 -16.69 -10.70 -12.91
CA LEU A 378 -17.03 -10.45 -11.50
C LEU A 378 -17.45 -11.69 -10.68
N ASN A 379 -17.90 -12.77 -11.31
CA ASN A 379 -18.24 -14.01 -10.61
C ASN A 379 -17.01 -14.77 -10.07
N GLY A 380 -15.80 -14.42 -10.53
CA GLY A 380 -14.54 -15.00 -10.06
C GLY A 380 -14.38 -16.50 -10.37
N PRO A 381 -13.33 -17.14 -9.81
CA PRO A 381 -13.03 -18.54 -10.08
C PRO A 381 -14.18 -19.43 -9.59
N ARG A 382 -14.57 -20.42 -10.40
CA ARG A 382 -15.64 -21.39 -10.09
C ARG A 382 -16.97 -20.73 -9.66
N ASN A 383 -17.24 -19.49 -10.09
CA ASN A 383 -18.37 -18.64 -9.64
C ASN A 383 -18.41 -18.37 -8.12
N CYS A 384 -17.29 -18.53 -7.39
CA CYS A 384 -17.28 -18.36 -5.92
C CYS A 384 -17.46 -16.90 -5.46
N LEU A 385 -17.38 -15.92 -6.37
CA LEU A 385 -17.65 -14.50 -6.12
C LEU A 385 -19.01 -14.01 -6.69
N ALA A 386 -19.79 -14.89 -7.34
CA ALA A 386 -21.08 -14.53 -7.93
C ALA A 386 -22.08 -13.94 -6.91
N GLY A 387 -22.95 -13.03 -7.35
CA GLY A 387 -23.86 -12.30 -6.46
C GLY A 387 -23.19 -11.17 -5.66
N GLY A 388 -22.12 -10.58 -6.21
CA GLY A 388 -21.40 -9.46 -5.60
C GLY A 388 -20.65 -9.87 -4.34
N ARG A 389 -19.75 -10.85 -4.43
CA ARG A 389 -18.80 -11.21 -3.36
C ARG A 389 -17.38 -10.79 -3.76
N VAL A 390 -16.48 -10.59 -2.79
CA VAL A 390 -15.07 -10.25 -3.03
C VAL A 390 -14.14 -11.08 -2.14
N PHE A 391 -12.90 -11.34 -2.60
CA PHE A 391 -11.83 -11.85 -1.75
C PHE A 391 -11.24 -10.71 -0.90
N ALA A 392 -11.18 -10.87 0.42
CA ALA A 392 -10.66 -9.85 1.33
C ALA A 392 -9.99 -10.42 2.60
N ARG A 393 -9.14 -9.61 3.25
CA ARG A 393 -8.42 -9.92 4.50
C ARG A 393 -8.50 -8.72 5.45
N LEU A 394 -8.76 -8.99 6.72
CA LEU A 394 -8.65 -7.98 7.78
C LEU A 394 -7.17 -7.78 8.19
N ARG A 395 -6.65 -6.56 8.10
CA ARG A 395 -5.36 -6.13 8.71
C ARG A 395 -5.70 -5.31 9.96
N ARG A 396 -5.24 -5.77 11.14
CA ARG A 396 -5.40 -5.01 12.39
C ARG A 396 -4.55 -3.74 12.36
N SER A 397 -5.00 -2.69 13.05
CA SER A 397 -4.28 -1.43 13.17
C SER A 397 -4.07 -1.00 14.62
N THR A 398 -3.00 -0.25 14.86
CA THR A 398 -2.76 0.56 16.07
C THR A 398 -3.70 1.76 16.17
N PHE A 399 -4.31 2.20 15.06
CA PHE A 399 -5.26 3.29 14.99
C PHE A 399 -6.58 2.88 15.68
N LYS A 400 -6.72 3.26 16.95
CA LYS A 400 -7.78 2.83 17.88
C LYS A 400 -8.19 3.98 18.80
N LEU A 401 -9.46 4.02 19.19
CA LEU A 401 -9.94 4.91 20.26
C LEU A 401 -9.23 4.63 21.59
N PRO A 402 -9.16 5.61 22.51
CA PRO A 402 -8.64 5.38 23.86
C PRO A 402 -9.52 4.37 24.61
N LEU A 403 -8.89 3.47 25.38
CA LEU A 403 -9.58 2.43 26.16
C LEU A 403 -10.62 2.98 27.16
N ASN A 404 -10.45 4.22 27.61
CA ASN A 404 -11.43 4.93 28.43
C ASN A 404 -12.37 5.75 27.53
N PRO A 405 -13.69 5.45 27.50
CA PRO A 405 -14.66 6.24 26.74
C PRO A 405 -14.72 7.71 27.17
N SER A 406 -14.41 8.03 28.43
CA SER A 406 -14.36 9.41 28.95
C SER A 406 -13.16 10.22 28.45
N THR A 407 -12.14 9.59 27.85
CA THR A 407 -11.00 10.33 27.27
C THR A 407 -11.46 11.09 26.01
N PRO A 408 -11.21 12.41 25.92
CA PRO A 408 -11.54 13.22 24.75
C PRO A 408 -10.71 12.85 23.52
N VAL A 409 -11.25 13.11 22.32
CA VAL A 409 -10.58 12.83 21.05
C VAL A 409 -10.73 13.96 20.04
N ILE A 410 -9.66 14.24 19.31
CA ILE A 410 -9.60 15.23 18.23
C ILE A 410 -9.29 14.48 16.94
N MET A 411 -10.07 14.68 15.88
CA MET A 411 -9.97 13.92 14.62
C MET A 411 -9.92 14.88 13.44
N VAL A 412 -8.80 14.89 12.73
CA VAL A 412 -8.56 15.77 11.58
C VAL A 412 -8.36 14.94 10.33
N GLY A 413 -9.16 15.19 9.28
CA GLY A 413 -9.00 14.42 8.04
C GLY A 413 -9.80 14.89 6.84
N THR A 414 -9.41 14.39 5.67
CA THR A 414 -9.86 14.93 4.38
C THR A 414 -10.29 13.87 3.37
N GLY A 415 -11.33 14.18 2.60
CA GLY A 415 -11.89 13.27 1.59
C GLY A 415 -12.28 11.91 2.17
N THR A 416 -11.84 10.82 1.54
CA THR A 416 -12.13 9.43 1.98
C THR A 416 -11.53 9.08 3.34
N ALA A 417 -10.50 9.80 3.80
CA ALA A 417 -9.81 9.51 5.06
C ALA A 417 -10.62 9.86 6.33
N VAL A 418 -11.84 10.39 6.18
CA VAL A 418 -12.81 10.45 7.28
C VAL A 418 -13.40 9.08 7.64
N ALA A 419 -13.09 8.03 6.85
CA ALA A 419 -13.52 6.65 7.05
C ALA A 419 -13.39 6.13 8.50
N PRO A 420 -12.19 6.04 9.11
CA PRO A 420 -12.05 5.54 10.48
C PRO A 420 -12.78 6.41 11.51
N PHE A 421 -12.88 7.72 11.27
CA PHE A 421 -13.60 8.65 12.16
C PHE A 421 -15.11 8.42 12.16
N ARG A 422 -15.70 7.92 11.07
CA ARG A 422 -17.11 7.46 11.06
C ARG A 422 -17.30 6.31 12.03
N GLY A 423 -16.38 5.34 12.04
CA GLY A 423 -16.36 4.26 13.02
C GLY A 423 -16.16 4.76 14.45
N PHE A 424 -15.23 5.69 14.69
CA PHE A 424 -14.99 6.25 16.02
C PHE A 424 -16.20 7.06 16.55
N VAL A 425 -16.88 7.84 15.70
CA VAL A 425 -18.11 8.56 16.07
C VAL A 425 -19.24 7.59 16.37
N GLN A 426 -19.51 6.59 15.52
CA GLN A 426 -20.53 5.57 15.77
C GLN A 426 -20.31 4.82 17.09
N GLU A 427 -19.05 4.48 17.41
CA GLU A 427 -18.67 3.79 18.66
C GLU A 427 -18.94 4.65 19.90
N ARG A 428 -18.63 5.94 19.83
CA ARG A 428 -18.84 6.89 20.93
C ARG A 428 -20.31 7.32 21.09
N VAL A 429 -21.08 7.43 19.99
CA VAL A 429 -22.54 7.61 20.02
C VAL A 429 -23.20 6.47 20.78
N ILE A 430 -22.89 5.23 20.43
CA ILE A 430 -23.50 4.04 21.06
C ILE A 430 -23.04 3.86 22.51
N SER A 431 -21.82 4.26 22.84
CA SER A 431 -21.37 4.34 24.24
C SER A 431 -22.29 5.27 25.05
N LYS A 432 -22.61 6.46 24.52
CA LYS A 432 -23.52 7.42 25.17
C LYS A 432 -24.96 6.89 25.25
N GLU A 433 -25.47 6.25 24.20
CA GLU A 433 -26.82 5.67 24.18
C GLU A 433 -27.00 4.55 25.22
N HIS A 434 -25.93 3.81 25.53
CA HIS A 434 -25.90 2.82 26.63
C HIS A 434 -25.59 3.45 28.01
N GLY A 435 -25.63 4.78 28.14
CA GLY A 435 -25.40 5.49 29.40
C GLY A 435 -23.94 5.55 29.86
N VAL A 436 -22.98 5.13 29.04
CA VAL A 436 -21.55 5.26 29.36
C VAL A 436 -21.15 6.72 29.22
N ALA A 437 -20.39 7.25 30.19
CA ALA A 437 -19.81 8.59 30.09
C ALA A 437 -18.82 8.66 28.92
N VAL A 438 -18.91 9.72 28.10
CA VAL A 438 -18.08 9.88 26.90
C VAL A 438 -17.30 11.19 26.94
N GLY A 439 -16.04 11.14 26.53
CA GLY A 439 -15.15 12.29 26.40
C GLY A 439 -15.54 13.20 25.24
N LYS A 440 -15.13 14.46 25.33
CA LYS A 440 -15.42 15.47 24.30
C LYS A 440 -14.79 15.09 22.96
N MET A 441 -15.48 15.38 21.86
CA MET A 441 -15.07 14.99 20.51
C MET A 441 -15.03 16.22 19.60
N ILE A 442 -13.89 16.44 18.94
CA ILE A 442 -13.71 17.51 17.96
C ILE A 442 -13.38 16.88 16.61
N LEU A 443 -14.21 17.11 15.60
CA LEU A 443 -13.95 16.72 14.22
C LEU A 443 -13.60 17.95 13.40
N VAL A 444 -12.49 17.89 12.66
CA VAL A 444 -12.09 18.90 11.67
C VAL A 444 -11.96 18.21 10.31
N LEU A 445 -13.03 18.26 9.52
CA LEU A 445 -13.14 17.53 8.25
C LEU A 445 -12.89 18.47 7.06
N GLY A 446 -12.33 17.95 5.96
CA GLY A 446 -12.03 18.75 4.76
C GLY A 446 -12.44 18.10 3.45
N PHE A 447 -13.16 18.86 2.62
CA PHE A 447 -13.71 18.45 1.33
C PHE A 447 -13.51 19.54 0.26
N ARG A 448 -13.98 19.34 -0.97
CA ARG A 448 -13.94 20.33 -2.04
C ARG A 448 -15.16 21.24 -1.98
N LYS A 449 -16.38 20.68 -2.09
CA LYS A 449 -17.65 21.42 -2.03
C LYS A 449 -18.73 20.62 -1.34
N ARG A 450 -19.62 21.33 -0.65
CA ARG A 450 -20.66 20.71 0.17
C ARG A 450 -21.63 19.83 -0.65
N GLY A 451 -21.97 20.25 -1.87
CA GLY A 451 -22.85 19.51 -2.78
C GLY A 451 -22.15 18.50 -3.69
N GLU A 452 -20.83 18.30 -3.59
CA GLU A 452 -20.07 17.39 -4.47
C GLU A 452 -19.46 16.21 -3.71
N ASP A 453 -18.71 16.47 -2.63
CA ASP A 453 -17.86 15.47 -1.99
C ASP A 453 -17.90 15.48 -0.45
N TYR A 454 -18.92 16.10 0.18
CA TYR A 454 -19.11 16.03 1.63
C TYR A 454 -19.59 14.65 2.09
N LEU A 455 -18.64 13.73 2.24
CA LEU A 455 -18.90 12.36 2.67
C LEU A 455 -19.58 12.33 4.05
N TYR A 456 -20.67 11.57 4.14
CA TYR A 456 -21.41 11.27 5.36
C TYR A 456 -22.07 12.48 6.09
N GLU A 457 -22.42 13.58 5.39
CA GLU A 457 -23.08 14.76 6.00
C GLU A 457 -24.23 14.40 6.96
N HIS A 458 -25.09 13.45 6.57
CA HIS A 458 -26.20 12.98 7.38
C HIS A 458 -25.73 12.31 8.69
N ASP A 459 -24.77 11.40 8.62
CA ASP A 459 -24.30 10.62 9.77
C ASP A 459 -23.61 11.53 10.80
N TRP A 460 -22.86 12.55 10.35
CA TRP A 460 -22.26 13.54 11.25
C TRP A 460 -23.33 14.38 11.95
N ARG A 461 -24.35 14.84 11.23
CA ARG A 461 -25.49 15.59 11.79
C ARG A 461 -26.27 14.77 12.82
N GLN A 462 -26.58 13.52 12.51
CA GLN A 462 -27.29 12.62 13.42
C GLN A 462 -26.46 12.34 14.67
N ALA A 463 -25.15 12.13 14.53
CA ALA A 463 -24.26 11.97 15.67
C ALA A 463 -24.20 13.23 16.54
N GLN A 464 -24.19 14.44 15.95
CA GLN A 464 -24.24 15.68 16.73
C GLN A 464 -25.56 15.85 17.48
N HIS A 465 -26.67 15.40 16.90
CA HIS A 465 -27.97 15.43 17.56
C HIS A 465 -28.01 14.51 18.79
N VAL A 466 -27.50 13.28 18.69
CA VAL A 466 -27.46 12.33 19.81
C VAL A 466 -26.41 12.72 20.87
N MET A 467 -25.23 13.18 20.43
CA MET A 467 -24.16 13.56 21.35
C MET A 467 -24.40 14.91 22.03
N GLY A 468 -25.04 15.87 21.34
CA GLY A 468 -25.09 17.27 21.71
C GLY A 468 -23.90 18.06 21.14
N HIS A 469 -24.13 19.30 20.71
CA HIS A 469 -23.13 20.09 19.97
C HIS A 469 -21.86 20.40 20.76
N ASP A 470 -21.94 20.57 22.09
CA ASP A 470 -20.77 20.80 22.95
C ASP A 470 -19.93 19.53 23.19
N GLN A 471 -20.57 18.36 23.09
CA GLN A 471 -19.95 17.05 23.27
C GLN A 471 -19.29 16.56 21.96
N LEU A 472 -19.94 16.80 20.82
CA LEU A 472 -19.45 16.48 19.49
C LEU A 472 -19.43 17.76 18.63
N LYS A 473 -18.29 18.45 18.64
CA LYS A 473 -18.04 19.61 17.80
C LYS A 473 -17.59 19.17 16.40
N LEU A 474 -18.14 19.81 15.39
CA LEU A 474 -17.91 19.49 13.97
C LEU A 474 -17.57 20.77 13.21
N TYR A 475 -16.36 20.80 12.67
CA TYR A 475 -15.83 21.88 11.83
C TYR A 475 -15.55 21.29 10.45
N VAL A 476 -15.99 21.96 9.38
CA VAL A 476 -15.87 21.44 8.01
C VAL A 476 -15.33 22.51 7.07
N ALA A 477 -14.15 22.25 6.53
CA ALA A 477 -13.47 23.10 5.56
C ALA A 477 -13.83 22.70 4.13
N PHE A 478 -14.23 23.66 3.29
CA PHE A 478 -14.55 23.41 1.89
C PHE A 478 -13.63 24.16 0.93
N SER A 479 -12.56 23.48 0.52
CA SER A 479 -11.42 24.03 -0.24
C SER A 479 -11.74 24.58 -1.64
N ARG A 480 -12.96 24.38 -2.16
CA ARG A 480 -13.44 24.86 -3.47
C ARG A 480 -14.89 25.39 -3.44
N GLN A 481 -15.47 25.64 -2.26
CA GLN A 481 -16.85 26.13 -2.13
C GLN A 481 -16.95 27.63 -2.43
N ASN A 482 -15.91 28.38 -2.11
CA ASN A 482 -15.70 29.76 -2.53
C ASN A 482 -14.41 29.81 -3.39
N PRO A 483 -14.46 30.29 -4.65
CA PRO A 483 -13.27 30.40 -5.50
C PRO A 483 -12.18 31.31 -4.92
N ASP A 484 -12.58 32.42 -4.30
CA ASP A 484 -11.70 33.50 -3.83
C ASP A 484 -11.10 33.21 -2.44
N ARG A 485 -11.75 32.31 -1.68
CA ARG A 485 -11.32 31.91 -0.33
C ARG A 485 -11.35 30.39 -0.18
N LYS A 486 -10.19 29.76 -0.32
CA LYS A 486 -10.01 28.32 -0.05
C LYS A 486 -9.89 28.09 1.45
N GLU A 487 -10.71 27.17 1.95
CA GLU A 487 -10.69 26.74 3.36
C GLU A 487 -10.12 25.34 3.50
N TYR A 488 -9.16 25.16 4.40
CA TYR A 488 -8.50 23.88 4.68
C TYR A 488 -8.52 23.54 6.18
N VAL A 489 -8.43 22.24 6.50
CA VAL A 489 -8.57 21.73 7.88
C VAL A 489 -7.61 22.35 8.87
N GLN A 490 -6.38 22.66 8.47
CA GLN A 490 -5.40 23.31 9.33
C GLN A 490 -5.81 24.75 9.70
N GLN A 491 -6.44 25.50 8.79
CA GLN A 491 -6.96 26.83 9.10
C GLN A 491 -8.13 26.77 10.09
N CYS A 492 -9.01 25.77 9.96
CA CYS A 492 -10.07 25.52 10.93
C CYS A 492 -9.50 25.08 12.29
N LEU A 493 -8.46 24.24 12.32
CA LEU A 493 -7.79 23.80 13.54
C LEU A 493 -7.16 24.99 14.29
N ALA A 494 -6.47 25.90 13.58
CA ALA A 494 -5.91 27.12 14.16
C ALA A 494 -6.98 28.02 14.79
N GLN A 495 -8.18 28.12 14.18
CA GLN A 495 -9.30 28.89 14.74
C GLN A 495 -9.85 28.28 16.04
N GLN A 496 -9.65 26.98 16.28
CA GLN A 496 -10.07 26.28 17.50
C GLN A 496 -8.90 25.98 18.45
N ALA A 497 -7.73 26.59 18.23
CA ALA A 497 -6.47 26.28 18.90
C ALA A 497 -6.57 26.23 20.44
N GLY A 498 -7.27 27.18 21.06
CA GLY A 498 -7.43 27.22 22.53
C GLY A 498 -8.03 25.94 23.09
N GLU A 499 -9.21 25.54 22.59
CA GLU A 499 -9.90 24.32 23.03
C GLU A 499 -9.16 23.04 22.63
N VAL A 500 -8.49 23.04 21.47
CA VAL A 500 -7.62 21.93 21.02
C VAL A 500 -6.46 21.72 21.99
N PHE A 501 -5.80 22.79 22.44
CA PHE A 501 -4.67 22.69 23.36
C PHE A 501 -5.09 22.55 24.82
N GLU A 502 -6.24 23.07 25.26
CA GLU A 502 -6.83 22.72 26.56
C GLU A 502 -7.01 21.20 26.70
N LEU A 503 -7.48 20.53 25.64
CA LEU A 503 -7.64 19.08 25.61
C LEU A 503 -6.32 18.32 25.47
N LEU A 504 -5.36 18.80 24.67
CA LEU A 504 -4.09 18.10 24.42
C LEU A 504 -3.03 18.34 25.51
N ASP A 505 -2.94 19.54 26.04
CA ASP A 505 -1.95 19.90 27.05
C ASP A 505 -2.41 19.59 28.49
N GLY A 506 -3.72 19.67 28.75
CA GLY A 506 -4.31 19.32 30.05
C GLY A 506 -4.34 17.81 30.34
N ASP A 507 -4.55 17.48 31.63
CA ASP A 507 -4.51 16.10 32.18
C ASP A 507 -5.65 15.16 31.73
N TYR A 508 -6.44 15.56 30.73
CA TYR A 508 -7.50 14.77 30.12
C TYR A 508 -6.99 13.50 29.39
N ASN A 509 -5.68 13.41 29.15
CA ASN A 509 -5.03 12.36 28.35
C ASN A 509 -5.60 12.22 26.92
N SER A 510 -6.23 13.28 26.40
CA SER A 510 -6.89 13.31 25.08
C SER A 510 -5.96 12.87 23.95
N VAL A 511 -6.51 12.20 22.95
CA VAL A 511 -5.76 11.72 21.78
C VAL A 511 -6.22 12.45 20.52
N MET A 512 -5.26 13.00 19.78
CA MET A 512 -5.46 13.51 18.43
C MET A 512 -5.22 12.39 17.41
N TYR A 513 -5.94 12.45 16.29
CA TYR A 513 -5.78 11.56 15.16
C TYR A 513 -5.77 12.38 13.87
N ILE A 514 -4.80 12.13 12.99
CA ILE A 514 -4.72 12.73 11.66
C ILE A 514 -4.88 11.62 10.62
N CYS A 515 -5.76 11.81 9.64
CA CYS A 515 -5.94 10.84 8.54
C CYS A 515 -6.21 11.56 7.21
N GLY A 516 -5.37 11.33 6.20
CA GLY A 516 -5.49 11.98 4.88
C GLY A 516 -4.20 11.92 4.08
N SER A 517 -4.01 12.87 3.17
CA SER A 517 -2.75 12.99 2.43
C SER A 517 -1.60 13.41 3.35
N ILE A 518 -0.39 12.94 3.05
CA ILE A 518 0.80 13.22 3.86
C ILE A 518 1.10 14.73 3.92
N GLN A 519 0.80 15.47 2.85
CA GLN A 519 0.90 16.94 2.86
C GLN A 519 -0.07 17.58 3.85
N MET A 520 -1.34 17.13 3.90
CA MET A 520 -2.31 17.63 4.88
C MET A 520 -1.85 17.35 6.31
N ALA A 521 -1.26 16.19 6.57
CA ALA A 521 -0.69 15.87 7.87
C ALA A 521 0.46 16.84 8.24
N ARG A 522 1.39 17.13 7.32
CA ARG A 522 2.44 18.15 7.52
C ARG A 522 1.88 19.54 7.78
N ASP A 523 0.88 19.98 7.01
CA ASP A 523 0.26 21.30 7.16
C ASP A 523 -0.44 21.42 8.53
N VAL A 524 -1.05 20.33 9.02
CA VAL A 524 -1.66 20.25 10.35
C VAL A 524 -0.60 20.27 11.46
N GLU A 525 0.48 19.52 11.33
CA GLU A 525 1.59 19.52 12.30
C GLU A 525 2.28 20.88 12.41
N GLU A 526 2.57 21.53 11.29
CA GLU A 526 3.12 22.90 11.26
C GLU A 526 2.17 23.90 11.94
N THR A 527 0.86 23.70 11.76
CA THR A 527 -0.17 24.52 12.40
C THR A 527 -0.29 24.25 13.90
N LEU A 528 -0.11 22.99 14.34
CA LEU A 528 0.00 22.67 15.77
C LEU A 528 1.22 23.36 16.40
N LEU A 529 2.39 23.30 15.76
CA LEU A 529 3.61 23.96 16.25
C LEU A 529 3.44 25.47 16.38
N THR A 530 3.00 26.13 15.31
CA THR A 530 2.83 27.60 15.27
C THR A 530 1.72 28.09 16.20
N SER A 531 0.58 27.38 16.25
CA SER A 531 -0.52 27.76 17.13
C SER A 531 -0.22 27.48 18.61
N TYR A 532 0.53 26.41 18.93
CA TYR A 532 0.92 26.11 20.32
C TYR A 532 1.96 27.13 20.83
N ALA A 533 2.94 27.48 19.99
CA ALA A 533 3.91 28.55 20.29
C ALA A 533 3.19 29.86 20.65
N ALA A 534 2.18 30.26 19.85
CA ALA A 534 1.35 31.42 20.14
C ALA A 534 0.49 31.26 21.41
N TRP A 535 -0.16 30.10 21.60
CA TRP A 535 -1.07 29.85 22.74
C TRP A 535 -0.36 29.82 24.09
N LYS A 536 0.85 29.26 24.17
CA LYS A 536 1.68 29.29 25.39
C LYS A 536 2.57 30.52 25.51
N ASN A 537 2.68 31.35 24.47
CA ASN A 537 3.71 32.39 24.33
C ASN A 537 5.13 31.83 24.55
N VAL A 538 5.47 30.78 23.81
CA VAL A 538 6.78 30.11 23.83
C VAL A 538 7.41 30.06 22.43
N ASP A 539 8.70 29.73 22.38
CA ASP A 539 9.42 29.61 21.12
C ASP A 539 9.05 28.31 20.36
N ARG A 540 9.52 28.22 19.10
CA ARG A 540 9.31 27.05 18.24
C ARG A 540 9.99 25.79 18.81
N THR A 541 11.09 25.92 19.55
CA THR A 541 11.81 24.79 20.17
C THR A 541 10.96 24.13 21.26
N ALA A 542 10.35 24.92 22.15
CA ALA A 542 9.43 24.43 23.16
C ALA A 542 8.18 23.78 22.54
N ALA A 543 7.62 24.37 21.47
CA ALA A 543 6.50 23.77 20.73
C ALA A 543 6.87 22.43 20.08
N GLN A 544 8.08 22.29 19.54
CA GLN A 544 8.59 21.03 18.98
C GLN A 544 8.80 19.96 20.06
N GLN A 545 9.34 20.34 21.23
CA GLN A 545 9.49 19.45 22.37
C GLN A 545 8.13 18.93 22.90
N TRP A 546 7.11 19.80 22.92
CA TRP A 546 5.73 19.42 23.24
C TRP A 546 5.15 18.44 22.22
N LEU A 547 5.27 18.73 20.91
CA LEU A 547 4.76 17.86 19.85
C LEU A 547 5.39 16.46 19.91
N ASP A 548 6.69 16.38 20.15
CA ASP A 548 7.40 15.10 20.31
C ASP A 548 7.17 14.44 21.66
N MET A 549 6.67 15.16 22.67
CA MET A 549 6.20 14.59 23.94
C MET A 549 4.82 13.93 23.80
N ILE A 550 3.86 14.54 23.08
CA ILE A 550 2.55 13.92 22.84
C ILE A 550 2.65 12.70 21.90
N ARG A 551 3.53 12.73 20.90
CA ARG A 551 3.84 11.58 20.03
C ARG A 551 4.37 10.38 20.80
N ARG A 552 5.42 10.55 21.63
CA ARG A 552 5.98 9.47 22.48
C ARG A 552 4.96 8.92 23.49
N ARG A 553 3.97 9.72 23.88
CA ARG A 553 2.82 9.30 24.71
C ARG A 553 1.69 8.62 23.90
N ARG A 554 1.82 8.51 22.58
CA ARG A 554 0.80 8.01 21.62
C ARG A 554 -0.53 8.76 21.71
N ARG A 555 -0.42 10.09 21.77
CA ARG A 555 -1.55 11.05 21.84
C ARG A 555 -1.73 11.87 20.55
N LEU A 556 -0.98 11.52 19.51
CA LEU A 556 -1.04 12.01 18.13
C LEU A 556 -0.69 10.85 17.19
#